data_AF-A4NZT5-F1
#
_entry.id   AF-A4NZT5-F1
#
_cell.length_a   1.000
_cell.length_b   1.000
_cell.length_c   1.000
_cell.angle_alpha   90.00
_cell.angle_beta   90.00
_cell.angle_gamma   90.00
#
_symmetry.space_group_name_H-M   'P 1'
#
loop_
_entity.id
_entity.type
_entity.pdbx_description
1 polymer ?
#
loop_
_entity_poly.entity_id
_entity_poly.type
_entity_poly.pdbx_seq_one_letter_code
_entity_poly.pdbx_strand_id
1 'polypeptide(L)'
;MNNSLIVRQLGLQDYQEIWHKMQDFTDTRNAETQDEIWLVQHYPVFTQGQAGKPEHLLQRSEIPVVQSDRGGQITYHAPGQQVMYVLIDIKRHKKLKCTSISYRT
;
A
#
# COMPACT_ATOMS: atom_id res chain seq x y z
N MET A 1 -20.34 11.58 15.02
CA MET A 1 -18.98 11.30 14.51
C MET A 1 -18.99 11.67 13.04
N ASN A 2 -18.13 12.59 12.64
CA ASN A 2 -18.07 13.05 11.26
C ASN A 2 -17.36 11.96 10.44
N ASN A 3 -18.14 11.06 9.83
CA ASN A 3 -17.66 9.87 9.11
C ASN A 3 -17.08 10.20 7.72
N SER A 4 -16.46 11.38 7.58
CA SER A 4 -15.89 11.82 6.31
C SER A 4 -14.58 11.07 6.05
N LEU A 5 -14.54 10.40 4.89
CA LEU A 5 -13.38 9.72 4.35
C LEU A 5 -12.61 10.71 3.47
N ILE A 6 -11.30 10.87 3.70
CA ILE A 6 -10.45 11.71 2.86
C ILE A 6 -9.90 10.85 1.71
N VAL A 7 -10.04 11.33 0.47
CA VAL A 7 -9.39 10.72 -0.69
C VAL A 7 -8.25 11.63 -1.15
N ARG A 8 -7.02 11.10 -1.17
CA ARG A 8 -5.82 11.82 -1.62
C ARG A 8 -5.38 11.33 -2.99
N GLN A 9 -5.17 12.26 -3.91
CA GLN A 9 -4.57 12.02 -5.22
C GLN A 9 -3.10 12.43 -5.16
N LEU A 10 -2.19 11.46 -5.04
CA LEU A 10 -0.76 11.72 -4.81
C LEU A 10 0.07 11.75 -6.11
N GLY A 11 -0.47 11.26 -7.21
CA GLY A 11 0.25 11.21 -8.50
C GLY A 11 1.38 10.18 -8.50
N LEU A 12 2.44 10.47 -9.25
CA LEU A 12 3.63 9.60 -9.34
C LEU A 12 4.57 9.86 -8.16
N GLN A 13 4.91 8.82 -7.40
CA GLN A 13 5.67 8.93 -6.16
C GLN A 13 6.67 7.77 -5.99
N ASP A 14 7.73 7.98 -5.21
CA ASP A 14 8.59 6.90 -4.75
C ASP A 14 7.82 5.93 -3.84
N TYR A 15 8.10 4.63 -3.96
CA TYR A 15 7.40 3.62 -3.19
C TYR A 15 7.77 3.65 -1.71
N GLN A 16 9.06 3.77 -1.39
CA GLN A 16 9.54 3.71 -0.02
C GLN A 16 9.12 4.95 0.77
N GLU A 17 9.13 6.12 0.14
CA GLU A 17 8.60 7.36 0.76
C GLU A 17 7.11 7.25 1.11
N ILE A 18 6.28 6.74 0.21
CA ILE A 18 4.85 6.56 0.48
C ILE A 18 4.61 5.49 1.52
N TRP A 19 5.38 4.40 1.50
CA TRP A 19 5.32 3.36 2.51
C TRP A 19 5.61 3.89 3.92
N HIS A 20 6.69 4.66 4.11
CA HIS A 20 6.98 5.30 5.39
C HIS A 20 5.88 6.28 5.82
N LYS A 21 5.34 7.10 4.89
CA LYS A 21 4.21 7.98 5.20
C LYS A 21 2.98 7.21 5.66
N MET A 22 2.70 6.03 5.09
CA MET A 22 1.60 5.18 5.53
C MET A 22 1.85 4.60 6.93
N GLN A 23 3.09 4.21 7.23
CA GLN A 23 3.49 3.75 8.56
C GLN A 23 3.30 4.88 9.59
N ASP A 24 3.88 6.05 9.34
CA ASP A 24 3.76 7.23 10.22
C ASP A 24 2.30 7.63 10.44
N PHE A 25 1.49 7.65 9.37
CA PHE A 25 0.06 7.92 9.48
C PHE A 25 -0.64 6.89 10.38
N THR A 26 -0.29 5.61 10.25
CA THR A 26 -0.92 4.53 11.02
C THR A 26 -0.46 4.54 12.49
N ASP A 27 0.81 4.84 12.75
CA ASP A 27 1.40 4.83 14.09
C ASP A 27 0.98 6.04 14.92
N THR A 28 0.76 7.19 14.29
CA THR A 28 0.39 8.44 14.96
C THR A 28 -1.12 8.68 15.03
N ARG A 29 -1.94 7.82 14.42
CA ARG A 29 -3.40 8.00 14.42
C ARG A 29 -4.00 7.88 15.83
N ASN A 30 -5.05 8.65 16.06
CA ASN A 30 -5.87 8.58 17.26
C ASN A 30 -7.36 8.42 16.91
N ALA A 31 -8.25 8.44 17.91
CA ALA A 31 -9.68 8.23 17.72
C ALA A 31 -10.33 9.26 16.77
N GLU A 32 -9.79 10.49 16.71
CA GLU A 32 -10.28 11.60 15.90
C GLU A 32 -9.62 11.65 14.49
N THR A 33 -8.53 10.91 14.26
CA THR A 33 -7.86 10.86 12.94
C THR A 33 -8.81 10.29 11.88
N GLN A 34 -9.11 11.06 10.85
CA GLN A 34 -10.00 10.63 9.77
C GLN A 34 -9.38 9.48 8.97
N ASP A 35 -10.21 8.55 8.49
CA ASP A 35 -9.74 7.51 7.59
C ASP A 35 -9.39 8.10 6.22
N GLU A 36 -8.42 7.48 5.53
CA GLU A 36 -7.96 7.97 4.24
C GLU A 36 -7.84 6.86 3.18
N ILE A 37 -8.06 7.24 1.92
CA ILE A 37 -7.70 6.44 0.74
C ILE A 37 -6.66 7.23 -0.06
N TRP A 38 -5.51 6.61 -0.34
CA TRP A 38 -4.45 7.22 -1.13
C TRP A 38 -4.40 6.58 -2.50
N LEU A 39 -4.55 7.39 -3.53
CA LEU A 39 -4.41 7.02 -4.92
C LEU A 39 -3.05 7.51 -5.41
N VAL A 40 -2.21 6.56 -5.83
CA VAL A 40 -0.81 6.81 -6.19
C VAL A 40 -0.39 5.93 -7.36
N GLN A 41 0.60 6.39 -8.12
CA GLN A 41 1.36 5.59 -9.08
C GLN A 41 2.82 5.59 -8.62
N HIS A 42 3.57 4.53 -8.93
CA HIS A 42 4.97 4.43 -8.53
C HIS A 42 5.91 4.42 -9.72
N TYR A 43 7.12 4.95 -9.51
CA TYR A 43 8.25 4.65 -10.39
C TYR A 43 8.48 3.13 -10.45
N PRO A 44 9.15 2.61 -11.50
CA PRO A 44 9.48 1.20 -11.61
C PRO A 44 10.09 0.65 -10.32
N VAL A 45 9.42 -0.32 -9.69
CA VAL A 45 9.89 -0.95 -8.45
C VAL A 45 9.32 -2.36 -8.32
N PHE A 46 10.16 -3.29 -7.89
CA PHE A 46 9.72 -4.58 -7.38
C PHE A 46 9.51 -4.50 -5.88
N THR A 47 8.39 -5.01 -5.39
CA THR A 47 8.16 -5.12 -3.94
C THR A 47 8.00 -6.58 -3.57
N GLN A 48 8.64 -7.01 -2.50
CA GLN A 48 8.59 -8.39 -2.02
C GLN A 48 7.86 -8.41 -0.67
N GLY A 49 6.72 -9.09 -0.64
CA GLY A 49 5.98 -9.31 0.60
C GLY A 49 6.61 -10.42 1.46
N GLN A 50 6.08 -10.59 2.68
CA GLN A 50 6.62 -11.52 3.69
C GLN A 50 6.65 -13.00 3.26
N ALA A 51 5.80 -13.40 2.31
CA ALA A 51 5.77 -14.77 1.79
C ALA A 51 6.70 -14.98 0.58
N GLY A 52 7.40 -13.94 0.13
CA GLY A 52 8.36 -14.02 -0.96
C GLY A 52 9.68 -14.64 -0.52
N LYS A 53 10.17 -15.62 -1.28
CA LYS A 53 11.54 -16.14 -1.10
C LYS A 53 12.54 -15.27 -1.88
N PRO A 54 13.71 -14.95 -1.31
CA PRO A 54 14.76 -14.16 -1.99
C PRO A 54 15.20 -14.76 -3.34
N GLU A 55 15.09 -16.08 -3.48
CA GLU A 55 15.48 -16.87 -4.65
C GLU A 55 14.66 -16.57 -5.91
N HIS A 56 13.53 -15.88 -5.80
CA HIS A 56 12.66 -15.53 -6.93
C HIS A 56 13.07 -14.25 -7.66
N LEU A 57 14.14 -13.58 -7.20
CA LEU A 57 14.75 -12.46 -7.92
C LEU A 57 15.58 -12.98 -9.10
N LEU A 58 14.88 -13.32 -10.18
CA LEU A 58 15.50 -13.64 -11.46
C LEU A 58 16.02 -12.34 -12.10
N GLN A 59 17.35 -12.26 -12.25
CA GLN A 59 18.16 -11.25 -12.93
C GLN A 59 18.52 -9.96 -12.17
N ARG A 60 19.76 -9.52 -12.38
CA ARG A 60 20.26 -8.16 -12.09
C ARG A 60 19.46 -7.16 -12.93
N SER A 61 18.30 -6.75 -12.43
CA SER A 61 17.59 -5.58 -12.94
C SER A 61 18.17 -4.32 -12.31
N GLU A 62 18.19 -3.21 -13.06
CA GLU A 62 18.47 -1.88 -12.49
C GLU A 62 17.28 -1.35 -11.68
N ILE A 63 16.13 -2.03 -11.75
CA ILE A 63 14.92 -1.67 -11.01
C ILE A 63 15.08 -2.06 -9.54
N PRO A 64 14.83 -1.13 -8.59
CA PRO A 64 14.98 -1.40 -7.17
C PRO A 64 14.01 -2.49 -6.70
N VAL A 65 14.47 -3.28 -5.73
CA VAL A 65 13.67 -4.26 -5.00
C VAL A 65 13.51 -3.79 -3.56
N VAL A 66 12.28 -3.53 -3.14
CA VAL A 66 11.95 -3.10 -1.77
C VAL A 66 11.29 -4.26 -1.02
N GLN A 67 11.83 -4.59 0.16
CA GLN A 67 11.18 -5.52 1.08
C GLN A 67 10.03 -4.79 1.78
N SER A 68 8.82 -5.33 1.70
CA SER A 68 7.66 -4.77 2.37
C SER A 68 7.02 -5.77 3.33
N ASP A 69 6.24 -5.25 4.26
CA ASP A 69 5.52 -6.00 5.29
C ASP A 69 4.20 -6.58 4.80
N ARG A 70 3.81 -6.34 3.54
CA ARG A 70 2.59 -6.89 2.96
C ARG A 70 2.66 -8.42 2.82
N GLY A 71 1.48 -9.04 2.82
CA GLY A 71 1.36 -10.45 2.43
C GLY A 71 1.66 -10.68 0.94
N GLY A 72 1.87 -11.94 0.58
CA GLY A 72 2.10 -12.37 -0.81
C GLY A 72 3.57 -12.39 -1.22
N GLN A 73 3.81 -12.74 -2.49
CA GLN A 73 5.14 -12.88 -3.07
C GLN A 73 5.63 -11.54 -3.65
N ILE A 74 6.44 -11.56 -4.72
CA ILE A 74 6.90 -10.38 -5.44
C ILE A 74 5.79 -9.78 -6.32
N THR A 75 5.78 -8.45 -6.46
CA THR A 75 4.96 -7.75 -7.46
C THR A 75 5.74 -6.56 -8.02
N TYR A 76 5.30 -6.05 -9.16
CA TYR A 76 5.92 -4.93 -9.86
C TYR A 76 4.95 -3.75 -9.97
N HIS A 77 5.47 -2.54 -9.75
CA HIS A 77 4.76 -1.29 -9.93
C HIS A 77 5.51 -0.39 -10.91
N ALA A 78 4.76 0.38 -11.70
CA ALA A 78 5.30 1.30 -12.71
C ALA A 78 4.28 2.40 -13.05
N PRO A 79 4.71 3.50 -13.72
CA PRO A 79 3.80 4.52 -14.22
C PRO A 79 2.70 3.92 -15.11
N GLY A 80 1.47 4.40 -14.96
CA GLY A 80 0.28 3.86 -15.63
C GLY A 80 -0.48 2.82 -14.80
N GLN A 81 0.12 2.25 -13.75
CA GLN A 81 -0.58 1.39 -12.80
C GLN A 81 -1.10 2.24 -11.62
N GLN A 82 -2.42 2.39 -11.52
CA GLN A 82 -3.04 3.04 -10.37
C GLN A 82 -3.06 2.09 -9.16
N VAL A 83 -2.41 2.50 -8.08
CA VAL A 83 -2.42 1.82 -6.78
C VAL A 83 -3.34 2.59 -5.83
N MET A 84 -4.06 1.83 -4.99
CA MET A 84 -4.94 2.37 -3.96
C MET A 84 -4.56 1.79 -2.60
N TYR A 85 -4.12 2.64 -1.69
CA TYR A 85 -3.88 2.29 -0.29
C TYR A 85 -5.05 2.72 0.57
N VAL A 86 -5.63 1.77 1.30
CA VAL A 86 -6.82 1.97 2.13
C VAL A 86 -6.39 2.03 3.60
N LEU A 87 -6.31 3.24 4.15
CA LEU A 87 -5.85 3.52 5.50
C LEU A 87 -7.06 3.75 6.42
N ILE A 88 -7.74 2.65 6.74
CA ILE A 88 -8.98 2.65 7.54
C ILE A 88 -8.75 1.95 8.88
N ASP A 89 -9.20 2.55 9.97
CA ASP A 89 -9.32 1.85 11.26
C ASP A 89 -10.59 1.00 11.29
N ILE A 90 -10.43 -0.28 10.98
CA ILE A 90 -11.51 -1.28 10.91
C ILE A 90 -12.27 -1.39 12.24
N LYS A 91 -11.64 -1.14 13.40
CA LYS A 91 -12.31 -1.25 14.71
C LYS A 91 -13.44 -0.24 14.87
N ARG A 92 -13.32 0.94 14.24
CA ARG A 92 -14.36 1.97 14.22
C ARG A 92 -15.56 1.56 13.36
N HIS A 93 -15.34 0.68 12.39
CA HIS A 93 -16.35 0.28 11.41
C HIS A 93 -16.87 -1.14 11.67
N LYS A 94 -17.75 -1.28 12.65
CA LYS A 94 -18.38 -2.57 13.08
C LYS A 94 -19.06 -3.37 11.96
N LYS A 95 -19.29 -2.78 10.78
CA LYS A 95 -19.92 -3.40 9.62
C LYS A 95 -18.94 -3.85 8.54
N LEU A 96 -17.66 -3.45 8.59
CA LEU A 96 -16.67 -3.88 7.61
C LEU A 96 -16.32 -5.35 7.86
N LYS A 97 -16.61 -6.20 6.88
CA LYS A 97 -16.14 -7.58 6.80
C LYS A 97 -15.12 -7.67 5.69
N CYS A 98 -13.85 -7.92 6.03
CA CYS A 98 -12.80 -8.17 5.03
C CYS A 98 -12.84 -9.65 4.65
N THR A 99 -13.64 -9.99 3.65
CA THR A 99 -13.65 -11.31 3.03
C THR A 99 -12.86 -11.23 1.74
N SER A 100 -11.54 -11.43 1.84
CA SER A 100 -10.56 -11.58 0.74
C SER A 100 -10.63 -10.54 -0.40
N ILE A 101 -9.59 -9.71 -0.53
CA ILE A 101 -9.38 -8.91 -1.75
C ILE A 101 -8.74 -9.83 -2.80
N SER A 102 -9.50 -10.20 -3.83
CA SER A 102 -9.01 -10.98 -4.98
C SER A 102 -8.75 -10.05 -6.15
N TYR A 103 -7.51 -9.98 -6.62
CA TYR A 103 -7.17 -9.38 -7.90
C TYR A 103 -7.22 -10.48 -8.96
N ARG A 104 -8.14 -10.39 -9.93
CA ARG A 104 -7.97 -11.09 -11.21
C ARG A 104 -7.01 -10.25 -12.05
N THR A 105 -5.83 -10.80 -12.32
CA THR A 105 -4.96 -10.35 -13.42
C THR A 105 -5.63 -10.63 -14.76
#